data_AF-A0A7C3DW22-F1
#
_entry.id   AF-A0A7C3DW22-F1
#
_cell.length_a   1.000
_cell.length_b   1.000
_cell.length_c   1.000
_cell.angle_alpha   90.00
_cell.angle_beta   90.00
_cell.angle_gamma   90.00
#
_symmetry.space_group_name_H-M   'P 1'
#
loop_
_entity.id
_entity.type
_entity.pdbx_description
1 polymer ?
#
loop_
_entity_poly.entity_id
_entity_poly.type
_entity_poly.pdbx_seq_one_letter_code
_entity_poly.pdbx_strand_id
1 'polypeptide(L)' 'MSETLAEITRALPRLSNQELHALERAIRETYRQRGVGVIFDDAYGTFTELDLAAVCQEALDVIDSRPPKS' A
#
# COMPACT_ATOMS: atom_id res chain seq x y z
N MET A 1 -12.21 -10.00 0.33
CA MET A 1 -10.75 -10.29 0.33
C MET A 1 -10.55 -11.57 -0.46
N SER A 2 -9.59 -11.64 -1.41
CA SER A 2 -9.39 -12.88 -2.18
C SER A 2 -8.79 -13.98 -1.30
N GLU A 3 -9.08 -15.24 -1.61
CA GLU A 3 -8.55 -16.41 -0.89
C GLU A 3 -7.01 -16.42 -0.90
N THR A 4 -6.42 -16.10 -2.05
CA THR A 4 -4.97 -15.93 -2.21
C THR A 4 -4.38 -14.89 -1.26
N LEU A 5 -5.03 -13.74 -1.09
CA LEU A 5 -4.54 -12.69 -0.20
C LEU A 5 -4.63 -13.14 1.27
N ALA A 6 -5.67 -13.89 1.63
CA ALA A 6 -5.82 -14.43 2.97
C ALA A 6 -4.73 -15.47 3.32
N GLU A 7 -4.35 -16.32 2.36
CA GLU A 7 -3.27 -17.28 2.54
C GLU A 7 -1.91 -16.61 2.71
N ILE A 8 -1.59 -15.63 1.87
CA ILE A 8 -0.35 -14.84 1.96
C ILE A 8 -0.26 -14.20 3.35
N THR A 9 -1.29 -13.48 3.77
CA THR A 9 -1.31 -12.80 5.09
C THR A 9 -1.13 -13.77 6.25
N ARG A 10 -1.67 -14.98 6.16
CA ARG A 10 -1.50 -16.03 7.19
C ARG A 10 -0.07 -16.58 7.21
N ALA A 11 0.62 -16.58 6.08
CA ALA A 11 1.99 -17.07 5.97
C ALA A 11 3.04 -16.04 6.46
N LEU A 12 2.76 -14.73 6.33
CA LEU A 12 3.72 -13.66 6.67
C LEU A 12 4.38 -13.79 8.05
N PRO A 13 3.67 -14.10 9.16
CA PRO A 13 4.29 -14.17 10.49
C PRO A 13 5.30 -15.32 10.65
N ARG A 14 5.31 -16.28 9.72
CA ARG A 14 6.21 -17.45 9.73
C ARG A 14 7.48 -17.22 8.92
N LEU A 15 7.56 -16.11 8.17
CA LEU A 15 8.73 -15.77 7.37
C LEU A 15 9.81 -15.18 8.25
N SER A 16 11.05 -15.53 7.96
CA SER A 16 12.22 -14.85 8.50
C SER A 16 12.32 -13.43 7.95
N ASN A 17 13.09 -12.56 8.62
CA ASN A 17 13.36 -11.20 8.13
C ASN A 17 13.96 -11.19 6.71
N GLN A 18 14.80 -12.18 6.38
CA GLN A 18 15.39 -12.30 5.05
C GLN A 18 14.33 -12.62 3.98
N GLU A 19 13.38 -13.50 4.30
CA GLU A 19 12.26 -13.84 3.41
C GLU A 19 11.28 -12.67 3.27
N LEU A 20 11.02 -11.93 4.34
CA LEU A 20 10.21 -10.71 4.30
C LEU A 20 10.84 -9.65 3.39
N HIS A 21 12.15 -9.41 3.49
CA HIS A 21 12.84 -8.50 2.57
C HIS A 21 12.84 -8.99 1.12
N ALA A 22 12.95 -10.30 0.89
CA ALA A 22 12.86 -10.84 -0.46
C ALA A 22 11.45 -10.64 -1.05
N LEU A 23 10.40 -10.88 -0.25
CA LEU A 23 9.01 -10.65 -0.64
C LEU A 23 8.74 -9.18 -0.94
N GLU A 24 9.22 -8.28 -0.08
CA GLU A 24 9.12 -6.84 -0.27
C GLU A 24 9.75 -6.39 -1.61
N ARG A 25 10.95 -6.86 -1.93
CA ARG A 25 11.58 -6.59 -3.24
C ARG A 25 10.75 -7.10 -4.41
N ALA A 26 10.17 -8.29 -4.30
CA ALA A 26 9.33 -8.86 -5.36
C ALA A 26 8.03 -8.05 -5.58
N ILE A 27 7.42 -7.57 -4.51
CA ILE A 27 6.25 -6.68 -4.57
C ILE A 27 6.62 -5.36 -5.24
N ARG A 28 7.74 -4.73 -4.84
CA ARG A 28 8.23 -3.49 -5.44
C ARG A 28 8.48 -3.64 -6.95
N GLU A 29 9.12 -4.73 -7.35
CA GLU A 29 9.35 -5.02 -8.77
C GLU A 29 8.04 -5.22 -9.54
N THR A 30 7.05 -5.87 -8.93
CA THR A 30 5.72 -6.04 -9.53
C THR A 30 5.03 -4.69 -9.75
N TYR A 31 5.13 -3.75 -8.81
CA TYR A 31 4.59 -2.40 -9.00
C TYR A 31 5.23 -1.68 -10.19
N ARG A 32 6.56 -1.75 -10.32
CA ARG A 32 7.29 -1.17 -11.47
C ARG A 32 6.83 -1.79 -12.79
N GLN A 33 6.73 -3.12 -12.85
CA GLN A 33 6.30 -3.84 -14.06
C GLN A 33 4.88 -3.47 -14.48
N ARG A 34 4.01 -3.14 -13.52
CA ARG A 34 2.64 -2.69 -13.76
C ARG A 34 2.55 -1.19 -14.07
N GLY A 35 3.67 -0.48 -14.10
CA GLY A 35 3.70 0.97 -14.33
C GLY A 35 3.08 1.78 -13.19
N VAL A 36 2.98 1.21 -11.99
CA VAL A 36 2.49 1.93 -10.80
C VAL A 36 3.62 2.83 -10.30
N GLY A 37 3.39 4.14 -10.31
CA GLY A 37 4.34 5.12 -9.79
C GLY A 37 4.57 4.90 -8.30
N VAL A 38 5.83 4.64 -7.92
CA VAL A 38 6.27 4.62 -6.53
C VAL A 38 6.72 6.04 -6.17
N ILE A 39 6.04 6.66 -5.20
CA ILE A 39 6.31 8.03 -4.74
C ILE A 39 7.38 8.01 -3.63
N PHE A 40 7.26 7.10 -2.67
CA PHE A 40 8.27 6.88 -1.63
C PHE A 40 8.60 5.39 -1.49
N ASP A 41 9.87 5.10 -1.25
CA ASP A 41 10.36 3.75 -0.96
C ASP A 41 11.48 3.83 0.07
N ASP A 42 11.15 3.60 1.34
CA ASP A 42 12.09 3.73 2.47
C ASP A 42 11.99 2.55 3.45
N ALA A 43 12.59 2.71 4.63
CA ALA A 43 12.59 1.69 5.68
C ALA A 43 11.21 1.44 6.30
N TYR A 44 10.23 2.32 6.07
CA TYR A 44 8.88 2.24 6.58
C TYR A 44 7.88 1.69 5.54
N GLY A 45 8.33 1.48 4.30
CA GLY A 45 7.58 0.79 3.26
C GLY A 45 7.56 1.54 1.93
N THR A 46 6.60 1.19 1.09
CA THR A 46 6.42 1.77 -0.24
C THR A 46 5.10 2.54 -0.27
N PHE A 47 5.14 3.80 -0.70
CA PHE A 47 3.97 4.65 -0.94
C PHE A 47 3.83 4.90 -2.44
N THR A 48 2.70 4.52 -3.01
CA THR A 48 2.43 4.58 -4.45
C THR A 48 1.47 5.71 -4.80
N GLU A 49 1.35 6.03 -6.09
CA GLU A 49 0.32 6.96 -6.59
C GLU A 49 -1.11 6.52 -6.26
N LEU A 50 -1.35 5.21 -6.16
CA LEU A 50 -2.64 4.67 -5.75
C LEU A 50 -2.92 4.98 -4.28
N ASP A 51 -1.91 4.87 -3.42
CA ASP A 51 -2.02 5.22 -2.01
C ASP A 51 -2.29 6.72 -1.85
N LEU A 52 -1.61 7.57 -2.63
CA LEU A 52 -1.88 9.00 -2.66
C LEU A 52 -3.31 9.31 -3.11
N ALA A 53 -3.79 8.68 -4.19
CA ALA A 53 -5.14 8.88 -4.68
C ALA A 53 -6.19 8.49 -3.63
N ALA A 54 -5.98 7.38 -2.92
CA ALA A 54 -6.86 6.94 -1.84
C ALA A 54 -6.91 7.95 -0.69
N VAL A 55 -5.74 8.44 -0.24
CA VAL A 55 -5.67 9.47 0.83
C VAL A 55 -6.31 10.78 0.38
N CYS A 56 -6.08 11.21 -0.87
CA CYS A 56 -6.71 12.41 -1.42
C CYS A 56 -8.23 12.28 -1.45
N GLN A 57 -8.76 11.12 -1.83
CA GLN A 57 -10.20 10.87 -1.83
C GLN A 57 -10.78 10.95 -0.41
N GLU A 58 -10.14 10.29 0.55
CA GLU A 58 -10.56 10.34 1.96
C GLU A 58 -10.54 11.79 2.50
N ALA A 59 -9.52 12.56 2.15
CA ALA A 59 -9.44 13.98 2.54
C ALA A 59 -10.56 14.83 1.94
N LEU A 60 -10.93 14.59 0.68
CA LEU A 60 -12.05 15.27 0.03
C LEU A 60 -13.39 14.89 0.69
N ASP A 61 -13.60 13.61 0.99
CA ASP A 61 -14.81 13.13 1.66
C ASP A 61 -14.99 13.79 3.05
N VAL A 62 -13.89 14.00 3.78
CA VAL A 62 -13.89 14.74 5.06
C VAL A 62 -14.23 16.22 4.87
N ILE A 63 -13.77 16.85 3.80
CA ILE A 63 -14.10 18.25 3.49
C ILE A 63 -15.58 18.39 3.12
N ASP A 64 -16.09 17.51 2.27
CA ASP A 64 -17.48 17.53 1.80
C ASP A 64 -18.48 17.22 2.93
N SER A 65 -18.10 16.39 3.89
CA SER A 65 -18.91 16.08 5.07
C SER A 65 -18.84 17.16 6.17
N ARG A 66 -18.00 18.18 6.02
CA ARG A 66 -17.84 19.24 7.01
C ARG A 66 -18.90 20.33 6.78
N PRO A 67 -19.70 20.71 7.79
CA PRO A 67 -20.61 21.84 7.66
C PRO A 67 -19.82 23.14 7.43
N PRO A 68 -20.34 24.09 6.64
CA PRO A 68 -19.68 25.36 6.42
C PRO A 68 -19.43 26.06 7.76
N LYS A 69 -18.23 26.61 7.94
CA LYS A 69 -17.93 27.43 9.13
C LYS A 69 -18.84 28.66 9.09
N SER A 70 -19.79 28.70 10.03
CA SER A 70 -20.65 29.85 10.35
C SER A 70 -19.85 31.02 10.87
#